data_AF-A0A7S3LGK1-F1
#
_entry.id   AF-A0A7S3LGK1-F1
#
_cell.length_a   1.000
_cell.length_b   1.000
_cell.length_c   1.000
_cell.angle_alpha   90.00
_cell.angle_beta   90.00
_cell.angle_gamma   90.00
#
_symmetry.space_group_name_H-M   'P 1'
#
loop_
_entity.id
_entity.type
_entity.pdbx_description
1 polymer ?
#
loop_
_entity_poly.entity_id
_entity_poly.type
_entity_poly.pdbx_seq_one_letter_code
_entity_poly.pdbx_strand_id
1 'polypeptide(L)'
;FFDEMGGMFGSMMGMKKPWTKAIIDAGFPKVSEERLAPLIAYLEFCLKQVVANNELGGIMQLLNGEFLMPAPGGDPIRNPDVLPTGRNMHALDPSAIPTAAAVEVSEDVVRKLLEKLKDENDGMYPESIAFTLWGTDNIKTYGESLAQVLALVGVRPVPDSLGRVNKVELIPLEELGRPRIDVVVSCSGVFRDLFINQMNLMDRGIKMAAEADEPLEMNFVRKHALEQAEELGVSLREASCRVFSNSAGSYSANVGLAIENGGWEDESQLQEQFL
;
A
#
# COMPACT_ATOMS: atom_id res chain seq x y z
N PHE A 1 18.60 -30.77 -18.83
CA PHE A 1 18.96 -31.88 -19.75
C PHE A 1 18.53 -31.67 -21.20
N PHE A 2 17.26 -31.86 -21.61
CA PHE A 2 16.89 -31.71 -23.04
C PHE A 2 16.94 -30.25 -23.54
N ASP A 3 16.57 -29.29 -22.68
CA ASP A 3 16.56 -27.86 -23.06
C ASP A 3 17.98 -27.25 -23.08
N GLU A 4 18.86 -27.69 -22.18
CA GLU A 4 20.29 -27.33 -22.18
C GLU A 4 21.02 -27.88 -23.41
N MET A 5 20.75 -29.12 -23.82
CA MET A 5 21.36 -29.71 -25.02
C MET A 5 20.89 -29.01 -26.31
N GLY A 6 19.61 -28.63 -26.39
CA GLY A 6 19.05 -27.88 -27.51
C GLY A 6 19.60 -26.44 -27.58
N GLY A 7 19.73 -25.76 -26.43
CA GLY A 7 20.33 -24.44 -26.33
C GLY A 7 21.81 -24.43 -26.73
N MET A 8 22.56 -25.47 -26.37
CA MET A 8 23.99 -25.60 -26.70
C MET A 8 24.23 -25.81 -28.20
N PHE A 9 23.37 -26.57 -28.89
CA PHE A 9 23.45 -26.77 -30.34
C PHE A 9 23.01 -25.53 -31.14
N GLY A 10 21.97 -24.82 -30.69
CA GLY A 10 21.48 -23.58 -31.31
C GLY A 10 22.47 -22.41 -31.21
N SER A 11 23.14 -22.30 -30.06
CA SER A 11 24.24 -21.34 -29.82
C SER A 11 25.39 -21.53 -30.82
N MET A 12 25.72 -22.79 -31.16
CA MET A 12 26.80 -23.13 -32.10
C MET A 12 26.47 -22.78 -33.57
N MET A 13 25.19 -22.65 -33.91
CA MET A 13 24.69 -22.24 -35.24
C MET A 13 24.26 -20.76 -35.32
N GLY A 14 24.42 -19.97 -34.25
CA GLY A 14 23.95 -18.57 -34.21
C GLY A 14 22.42 -18.42 -34.29
N MET A 15 21.66 -19.48 -33.98
CA MET A 15 20.20 -19.43 -33.99
C MET A 15 19.70 -18.80 -32.68
N LYS A 16 18.94 -17.70 -32.82
CA LYS A 16 18.28 -17.04 -31.68
C LYS A 16 17.23 -17.94 -31.05
N LYS A 17 17.05 -17.83 -29.73
CA LYS A 17 16.01 -18.61 -29.03
C LYS A 17 14.60 -18.21 -29.50
N PRO A 18 13.60 -19.11 -29.43
CA PRO A 18 12.24 -18.81 -29.92
C PRO A 18 11.62 -17.54 -29.31
N TRP A 19 11.80 -17.33 -28.01
CA TRP A 19 11.33 -16.12 -27.32
C TRP A 19 12.09 -14.87 -27.75
N THR A 20 13.38 -14.97 -28.06
CA THR A 20 14.17 -13.85 -28.59
C THR A 20 13.64 -13.42 -29.95
N LYS A 21 13.31 -14.38 -30.81
CA LYS A 21 12.69 -14.11 -32.10
C LYS A 21 11.33 -13.43 -31.94
N ALA A 22 10.46 -13.97 -31.08
CA ALA A 22 9.14 -13.39 -30.83
C ALA A 22 9.21 -11.93 -30.33
N ILE A 23 10.18 -11.61 -29.46
CA ILE A 23 10.37 -10.24 -28.94
C ILE A 23 10.89 -9.29 -30.03
N ILE A 24 11.78 -9.76 -30.89
CA ILE A 24 12.25 -8.99 -32.06
C ILE A 24 11.08 -8.72 -33.01
N ASP A 25 10.28 -9.74 -33.30
CA ASP A 25 9.09 -9.65 -34.16
C ASP A 25 8.02 -8.71 -33.56
N ALA A 26 7.96 -8.61 -32.23
CA ALA A 26 7.09 -7.67 -31.50
C ALA A 26 7.61 -6.20 -31.49
N GLY A 27 8.70 -5.90 -32.19
CA GLY A 27 9.21 -4.53 -32.34
C GLY A 27 10.34 -4.14 -31.40
N PHE A 28 10.97 -5.10 -30.70
CA PHE A 28 12.10 -4.85 -29.80
C PHE A 28 13.41 -5.45 -30.35
N PRO A 29 14.03 -4.85 -31.37
CA PRO A 29 15.13 -5.47 -32.12
C PRO A 29 16.47 -5.53 -31.37
N LYS A 30 16.66 -4.71 -30.34
CA LYS A 30 17.92 -4.58 -29.58
C LYS A 30 17.90 -5.36 -28.27
N VAL A 31 17.34 -6.57 -28.28
CA VAL A 31 17.19 -7.37 -27.07
C VAL A 31 18.42 -8.25 -26.81
N SER A 32 18.88 -8.29 -25.56
CA SER A 32 19.97 -9.16 -25.12
C SER A 32 19.40 -10.47 -24.57
N GLU A 33 19.79 -11.60 -25.17
CA GLU A 33 19.38 -12.92 -24.68
C GLU A 33 19.88 -13.20 -23.26
N GLU A 34 21.10 -12.75 -22.94
CA GLU A 34 21.70 -12.90 -21.61
C GLU A 34 20.86 -12.18 -20.54
N ARG A 35 20.40 -10.95 -20.83
CA ARG A 35 19.54 -10.19 -19.92
C ARG A 35 18.13 -10.78 -19.79
N LEU A 36 17.62 -11.41 -20.85
CA LEU A 36 16.28 -12.01 -20.85
C LEU A 36 16.23 -13.40 -20.21
N ALA A 37 17.32 -14.16 -20.26
CA ALA A 37 17.38 -15.51 -19.71
C ALA A 37 16.81 -15.63 -18.28
N PRO A 38 17.21 -14.82 -17.29
CA PRO A 38 16.64 -14.91 -15.93
C PRO A 38 15.15 -14.54 -15.89
N LEU A 39 14.71 -13.56 -16.69
CA LEU A 39 13.30 -13.19 -16.79
C LEU A 39 12.45 -14.35 -17.34
N ILE A 40 12.89 -14.98 -18.44
CA ILE A 40 12.17 -16.10 -19.04
C ILE A 40 12.13 -17.29 -18.08
N ALA A 41 13.22 -17.59 -17.38
CA ALA A 41 13.25 -18.64 -16.37
C ALA A 41 12.27 -18.35 -15.22
N TYR A 42 12.19 -17.10 -14.77
CA TYR A 42 11.23 -16.67 -13.75
C TYR A 42 9.78 -16.77 -14.23
N LEU A 43 9.49 -16.35 -15.47
CA LEU A 43 8.15 -16.47 -16.07
C LEU A 43 7.72 -17.93 -16.24
N GLU A 44 8.64 -18.81 -16.64
CA GLU A 44 8.37 -20.24 -16.73
C GLU A 44 8.10 -20.85 -15.34
N PHE A 45 8.87 -20.46 -14.33
CA PHE A 45 8.60 -20.85 -12.94
C PHE A 45 7.20 -20.41 -12.49
N CYS A 46 6.84 -19.14 -12.73
CA CYS A 46 5.53 -18.59 -12.39
C CYS A 46 4.41 -19.33 -13.13
N LEU A 47 4.56 -19.60 -14.43
CA LEU A 47 3.59 -20.34 -15.22
C LEU A 47 3.30 -21.72 -14.60
N LYS A 48 4.33 -22.43 -14.15
CA LYS A 48 4.17 -23.73 -13.45
C LYS A 48 3.34 -23.59 -12.17
N GLN A 49 3.51 -22.49 -11.42
CA GLN A 49 2.72 -22.25 -10.20
C GLN A 49 1.27 -21.84 -10.53
N VAL A 50 1.06 -21.04 -11.58
CA VAL A 50 -0.27 -20.59 -12.03
C VAL A 50 -1.14 -21.77 -12.47
N VAL A 51 -0.57 -22.74 -13.19
CA VAL A 51 -1.31 -23.91 -13.72
C VAL A 51 -1.35 -25.10 -12.75
N ALA A 52 -0.83 -24.95 -11.53
CA ALA A 52 -0.87 -26.00 -10.52
C ALA A 52 -2.31 -26.26 -10.06
N ASN A 53 -2.63 -27.52 -9.76
CA ASN A 53 -3.98 -27.95 -9.35
C ASN A 53 -3.95 -28.56 -7.94
N ASN A 54 -3.78 -27.70 -6.94
CA ASN A 54 -3.52 -28.13 -5.57
C ASN A 54 -4.71 -27.95 -4.62
N GLU A 55 -5.75 -27.20 -5.01
CA GLU A 55 -6.82 -26.75 -4.11
C GLU A 55 -7.61 -27.91 -3.49
N LEU A 56 -8.08 -28.84 -4.31
CA LEU A 56 -8.80 -30.02 -3.81
C LEU A 56 -7.90 -30.88 -2.93
N GLY A 57 -6.63 -31.04 -3.31
CA GLY A 57 -5.63 -31.77 -2.52
C GLY A 57 -5.41 -31.15 -1.15
N GLY A 58 -5.29 -29.81 -1.08
CA GLY A 58 -5.13 -29.08 0.17
C GLY A 58 -6.34 -29.23 1.12
N ILE A 59 -7.56 -29.22 0.58
CA ILE A 59 -8.76 -29.49 1.37
C ILE A 59 -8.76 -30.92 1.94
N MET A 60 -8.35 -31.91 1.14
CA MET A 60 -8.26 -33.31 1.61
C MET A 60 -7.24 -33.46 2.75
N GLN A 61 -6.09 -32.79 2.67
CA GLN A 61 -5.10 -32.78 3.76
C GLN A 61 -5.70 -32.22 5.06
N LEU A 62 -6.40 -31.08 4.99
CA LEU A 62 -7.05 -30.48 6.16
C LEU A 62 -8.09 -31.40 6.78
N LEU A 63 -8.94 -32.04 5.95
CA LEU A 63 -9.97 -32.96 6.43
C LEU A 63 -9.40 -34.23 7.08
N ASN A 64 -8.19 -34.63 6.69
CA ASN A 64 -7.45 -35.72 7.33
C ASN A 64 -6.71 -35.29 8.60
N GLY A 65 -6.80 -34.02 9.01
CA GLY A 65 -6.05 -33.48 10.15
C GLY A 65 -4.56 -33.32 9.88
N GLU A 66 -4.17 -33.23 8.61
CA GLU A 66 -2.78 -33.01 8.20
C GLU A 66 -2.41 -31.52 8.18
N PHE A 67 -1.11 -31.24 8.25
CA PHE A 67 -0.60 -29.88 8.23
C PHE A 67 -0.63 -29.29 6.81
N LEU A 68 -1.50 -28.30 6.59
CA LEU A 68 -1.54 -27.56 5.32
C LEU A 68 -0.46 -26.48 5.30
N MET A 69 0.41 -26.53 4.29
CA MET A 69 1.54 -25.61 4.17
C MET A 69 1.09 -24.13 4.12
N PRO A 70 1.74 -23.23 4.88
CA PRO A 70 1.42 -21.81 4.87
C PRO A 70 1.92 -21.12 3.59
N ALA A 71 1.29 -19.99 3.25
CA ALA A 71 1.67 -19.14 2.12
C ALA A 71 1.33 -17.67 2.38
N PRO A 72 2.09 -16.72 1.80
CA PRO A 72 1.63 -15.34 1.79
C PRO A 72 0.34 -15.23 0.95
N GLY A 73 -0.65 -14.51 1.47
CA GLY A 73 -1.78 -14.02 0.70
C GLY A 73 -1.42 -12.71 0.01
N GLY A 74 -2.03 -12.42 -1.14
CA GLY A 74 -1.73 -11.17 -1.85
C GLY A 74 -2.17 -11.18 -3.30
N ASP A 75 -1.51 -10.34 -4.09
CA ASP A 75 -1.71 -10.23 -5.54
C ASP A 75 -0.66 -11.08 -6.27
N PRO A 76 -1.04 -12.07 -7.09
CA PRO A 76 -0.11 -12.98 -7.74
C PRO A 76 0.74 -12.34 -8.86
N ILE A 77 0.35 -11.16 -9.35
CA ILE A 77 1.13 -10.43 -10.34
C ILE A 77 2.25 -9.66 -9.65
N ARG A 78 1.93 -8.98 -8.53
CA ARG A 78 2.94 -8.26 -7.73
C ARG A 78 3.86 -9.20 -6.95
N ASN A 79 3.32 -10.28 -6.39
CA ASN A 79 4.07 -11.26 -5.62
C ASN A 79 3.70 -12.70 -6.07
N PRO A 80 4.43 -13.31 -7.00
CA PRO A 80 4.18 -14.67 -7.43
C PRO A 80 4.35 -15.75 -6.35
N ASP A 81 4.99 -15.45 -5.21
CA ASP A 81 5.15 -16.41 -4.10
C ASP A 81 3.82 -16.76 -3.42
N VAL A 82 2.75 -16.00 -3.70
CA VAL A 82 1.38 -16.37 -3.29
C VAL A 82 0.91 -17.64 -3.99
N LEU A 83 1.50 -17.98 -5.14
CA LEU A 83 1.24 -19.21 -5.89
C LEU A 83 2.19 -20.34 -5.46
N PRO A 84 1.76 -21.61 -5.56
CA PRO A 84 0.45 -22.07 -6.02
C PRO A 84 -0.65 -21.89 -4.97
N THR A 85 -1.91 -21.96 -5.39
CA THR A 85 -3.08 -21.96 -4.50
C THR A 85 -3.23 -23.31 -3.75
N GLY A 86 -4.24 -23.45 -2.91
CA GLY A 86 -4.43 -24.64 -2.07
C GLY A 86 -3.49 -24.70 -0.86
N ARG A 87 -3.08 -23.53 -0.35
CA ARG A 87 -2.20 -23.36 0.82
C ARG A 87 -2.89 -22.51 1.89
N ASN A 88 -2.42 -22.61 3.14
CA ASN A 88 -2.96 -21.84 4.26
C ASN A 88 -2.43 -20.40 4.24
N MET A 89 -3.22 -19.49 3.69
CA MET A 89 -2.78 -18.11 3.48
C MET A 89 -2.65 -17.32 4.79
N HIS A 90 -1.63 -16.48 4.88
CA HIS A 90 -1.43 -15.50 5.94
C HIS A 90 -1.17 -14.10 5.35
N ALA A 91 -1.32 -13.07 6.18
CA ALA A 91 -0.92 -11.71 5.82
C ALA A 91 0.60 -11.56 5.92
N LEU A 92 1.09 -10.51 6.58
CA LEU A 92 2.49 -10.22 6.79
C LEU A 92 2.72 -9.72 8.23
N ASP A 93 3.99 -9.63 8.64
CA ASP A 93 4.33 -8.98 9.92
C ASP A 93 3.94 -7.49 9.83
N PRO A 94 3.02 -7.00 10.68
CA PRO A 94 2.58 -5.62 10.63
C PRO A 94 3.69 -4.62 10.94
N SER A 95 4.84 -5.04 11.47
CA SER A 95 6.01 -4.20 11.70
C SER A 95 6.97 -4.13 10.51
N ALA A 96 6.73 -4.91 9.44
CA ALA A 96 7.57 -4.92 8.25
C ALA A 96 7.13 -3.91 7.18
N ILE A 97 6.03 -3.18 7.43
CA ILE A 97 5.47 -2.18 6.51
C ILE A 97 5.49 -0.78 7.14
N PRO A 98 5.52 0.29 6.33
CA PRO A 98 5.80 0.27 4.89
C PRO A 98 7.26 -0.09 4.58
N THR A 99 7.47 -0.81 3.47
CA THR A 99 8.84 -1.11 2.99
C THR A 99 9.47 0.12 2.32
N ALA A 100 10.79 0.14 2.17
CA ALA A 100 11.48 1.24 1.45
C ALA A 100 10.97 1.42 0.01
N ALA A 101 10.68 0.31 -0.70
CA ALA A 101 10.10 0.36 -2.04
C ALA A 101 8.67 0.93 -2.03
N ALA A 102 7.85 0.57 -1.03
CA ALA A 102 6.52 1.14 -0.87
C ALA A 102 6.59 2.66 -0.60
N VAL A 103 7.56 3.13 0.20
CA VAL A 103 7.80 4.56 0.43
C VAL A 103 8.16 5.28 -0.86
N GLU A 104 9.14 4.78 -1.62
CA GLU A 104 9.57 5.38 -2.89
C GLU A 104 8.41 5.49 -3.90
N VAL A 105 7.64 4.41 -4.08
CA VAL A 105 6.45 4.42 -4.95
C VAL A 105 5.43 5.45 -4.46
N SER A 106 5.23 5.55 -3.15
CA SER A 106 4.24 6.45 -2.55
C SER A 106 4.62 7.91 -2.68
N GLU A 107 5.90 8.25 -2.59
CA GLU A 107 6.39 9.61 -2.84
C GLU A 107 6.06 10.06 -4.27
N ASP A 108 6.24 9.18 -5.27
CA ASP A 108 5.89 9.47 -6.66
C ASP A 108 4.37 9.61 -6.86
N VAL A 109 3.56 8.75 -6.22
CA VAL A 109 2.09 8.84 -6.28
C VAL A 109 1.60 10.13 -5.64
N VAL A 110 2.09 10.49 -4.44
CA VAL A 110 1.72 11.72 -3.74
C VAL A 110 2.15 12.95 -4.52
N ARG A 111 3.35 12.95 -5.10
CA ARG A 111 3.82 14.05 -5.96
C ARG A 111 2.86 14.26 -7.13
N LYS A 112 2.51 13.20 -7.87
CA LYS A 112 1.57 13.28 -9.00
C LYS A 112 0.16 13.72 -8.57
N LEU A 113 -0.31 13.24 -7.42
CA LEU A 113 -1.59 13.64 -6.85
C LEU A 113 -1.60 15.15 -6.56
N LEU A 114 -0.59 15.64 -5.85
CA LEU A 114 -0.50 17.05 -5.48
C LEU A 114 -0.27 17.96 -6.69
N GLU A 115 0.54 17.53 -7.68
CA GLU A 115 0.69 18.23 -8.96
C GLU A 115 -0.66 18.41 -9.64
N LYS A 116 -1.43 17.32 -9.78
CA LYS A 116 -2.76 17.38 -10.39
C LYS A 116 -3.72 18.28 -9.61
N LEU A 117 -3.81 18.12 -8.29
CA LEU A 117 -4.73 18.91 -7.46
C LEU A 117 -4.36 20.40 -7.46
N LYS A 118 -3.05 20.71 -7.51
CA LYS A 118 -2.54 22.07 -7.61
C LYS A 118 -2.90 22.70 -8.95
N ASP A 119 -2.74 21.96 -10.05
CA ASP A 119 -3.10 22.42 -11.39
C ASP A 119 -4.60 22.68 -11.53
N GLU A 120 -5.44 21.88 -10.86
CA GLU A 120 -6.90 22.03 -10.83
C GLU A 120 -7.38 23.13 -9.86
N ASN A 121 -6.48 23.71 -9.05
CA ASN A 121 -6.79 24.68 -7.99
C ASN A 121 -5.91 25.95 -8.08
N ASP A 122 -5.79 26.51 -9.28
CA ASP A 122 -5.10 27.79 -9.56
C ASP A 122 -3.66 27.88 -9.00
N GLY A 123 -2.96 26.75 -8.95
CA GLY A 123 -1.58 26.69 -8.46
C GLY A 123 -1.46 26.55 -6.93
N MET A 124 -2.56 26.36 -6.20
CA MET A 124 -2.59 26.22 -4.75
C MET A 124 -2.66 24.75 -4.32
N TYR A 125 -1.83 24.36 -3.35
CA TYR A 125 -1.92 23.03 -2.75
C TYR A 125 -3.25 22.85 -2.00
N PRO A 126 -3.83 21.63 -1.99
CA PRO A 126 -4.95 21.34 -1.11
C PRO A 126 -4.48 21.41 0.35
N GLU A 127 -5.26 22.04 1.23
CA GLU A 127 -4.86 22.11 2.65
C GLU A 127 -5.10 20.79 3.40
N SER A 128 -6.12 20.04 3.00
CA SER A 128 -6.48 18.76 3.61
C SER A 128 -6.94 17.73 2.58
N ILE A 129 -6.57 16.45 2.79
CA ILE A 129 -7.01 15.33 1.95
C ILE A 129 -7.60 14.23 2.85
N ALA A 130 -8.85 13.83 2.57
CA ALA A 130 -9.47 12.67 3.18
C ALA A 130 -8.99 11.38 2.49
N PHE A 131 -8.56 10.39 3.29
CA PHE A 131 -7.99 9.12 2.83
C PHE A 131 -8.68 7.94 3.49
N THR A 132 -8.85 6.84 2.76
CA THR A 132 -9.35 5.57 3.32
C THR A 132 -8.26 4.51 3.22
N LEU A 133 -7.97 3.83 4.34
CA LEU A 133 -6.98 2.75 4.39
C LEU A 133 -7.65 1.39 4.57
N TRP A 134 -7.31 0.46 3.67
CA TRP A 134 -7.76 -0.92 3.73
C TRP A 134 -6.60 -1.84 4.12
N GLY A 135 -6.90 -2.89 4.89
CA GLY A 135 -5.87 -3.88 5.23
C GLY A 135 -5.37 -4.63 4.00
N THR A 136 -6.25 -4.92 3.04
CA THR A 136 -5.97 -5.77 1.88
C THR A 136 -4.96 -5.16 0.91
N ASP A 137 -5.06 -3.87 0.58
CA ASP A 137 -4.08 -3.22 -0.30
C ASP A 137 -2.74 -3.03 0.41
N ASN A 138 -2.73 -2.72 1.71
CA ASN A 138 -1.49 -2.60 2.47
C ASN A 138 -0.72 -3.93 2.59
N ILE A 139 -1.42 -5.06 2.67
CA ILE A 139 -0.79 -6.40 2.56
C ILE A 139 -0.17 -6.59 1.17
N LYS A 140 -0.92 -6.29 0.11
CA LYS A 140 -0.52 -6.54 -1.28
C LYS A 140 0.62 -5.64 -1.77
N THR A 141 0.70 -4.44 -1.21
CA THR A 141 1.65 -3.38 -1.63
C THR A 141 2.75 -3.16 -0.60
N TYR A 142 2.74 -3.91 0.49
CA TYR A 142 3.67 -3.72 1.61
C TYR A 142 3.65 -2.30 2.18
N GLY A 143 2.46 -1.69 2.25
CA GLY A 143 2.22 -0.40 2.89
C GLY A 143 2.21 0.84 1.99
N GLU A 144 1.93 0.74 0.68
CA GLU A 144 1.94 1.92 -0.21
C GLU A 144 0.93 2.99 0.25
N SER A 145 -0.35 2.67 0.44
CA SER A 145 -1.35 3.69 0.84
C SER A 145 -1.07 4.29 2.23
N LEU A 146 -0.57 3.50 3.17
CA LEU A 146 -0.04 3.99 4.45
C LEU A 146 1.12 4.98 4.26
N ALA A 147 2.09 4.65 3.41
CA ALA A 147 3.22 5.52 3.12
C ALA A 147 2.79 6.80 2.39
N GLN A 148 1.72 6.78 1.58
CA GLN A 148 1.15 7.99 0.98
C GLN A 148 0.64 8.98 2.03
N VAL A 149 -0.02 8.50 3.09
CA VAL A 149 -0.45 9.36 4.22
C VAL A 149 0.75 9.99 4.91
N LEU A 150 1.78 9.19 5.23
CA LEU A 150 3.00 9.71 5.86
C LEU A 150 3.69 10.73 4.96
N ALA A 151 3.78 10.45 3.66
CA ALA A 151 4.34 11.35 2.67
C ALA A 151 3.57 12.67 2.64
N LEU A 152 2.23 12.70 2.54
CA LEU A 152 1.42 13.93 2.55
C LEU A 152 1.75 14.85 3.73
N VAL A 153 1.84 14.28 4.93
CA VAL A 153 2.18 14.99 6.18
C VAL A 153 3.65 15.42 6.23
N GLY A 154 4.51 14.81 5.41
CA GLY A 154 5.96 15.05 5.39
C GLY A 154 6.68 14.33 6.52
N VAL A 155 6.28 13.08 6.77
CA VAL A 155 6.83 12.20 7.80
C VAL A 155 7.39 10.96 7.11
N ARG A 156 8.55 10.47 7.55
CA ARG A 156 9.13 9.21 7.06
C ARG A 156 9.10 8.11 8.11
N PRO A 157 8.76 6.87 7.72
CA PRO A 157 8.92 5.70 8.58
C PRO A 157 10.40 5.36 8.74
N VAL A 158 10.81 4.99 9.96
CA VAL A 158 12.20 4.65 10.27
C VAL A 158 12.27 3.23 10.84
N PRO A 159 12.90 2.28 10.14
CA PRO A 159 13.11 0.94 10.65
C PRO A 159 14.17 0.93 11.77
N ASP A 160 13.99 0.06 12.75
CA ASP A 160 15.06 -0.25 13.71
C ASP A 160 16.16 -1.13 13.09
N SER A 161 17.18 -1.47 13.88
CA SER A 161 18.30 -2.31 13.42
C SER A 161 17.90 -3.72 12.96
N LEU A 162 16.69 -4.17 13.28
CA LEU A 162 16.13 -5.45 12.85
C LEU A 162 15.18 -5.30 11.65
N GLY A 163 15.00 -4.07 11.13
CA GLY A 163 14.13 -3.78 10.01
C GLY A 163 12.67 -3.52 10.41
N ARG A 164 12.34 -3.46 11.71
CA ARG A 164 10.96 -3.21 12.15
C ARG A 164 10.66 -1.73 12.12
N VAL A 165 9.63 -1.35 11.38
CA VAL A 165 9.12 0.02 11.31
C VAL A 165 8.27 0.29 12.55
N ASN A 166 8.87 0.97 13.54
CA ASN A 166 8.23 1.32 14.81
C ASN A 166 8.49 2.78 15.24
N LYS A 167 9.11 3.55 14.35
CA LYS A 167 9.41 4.97 14.53
C LYS A 167 9.06 5.73 13.27
N VAL A 168 8.83 7.02 13.46
CA VAL A 168 8.64 7.99 12.38
C VAL A 168 9.45 9.24 12.71
N GLU A 169 9.91 9.92 11.68
CA GLU A 169 10.66 11.16 11.79
C GLU A 169 10.05 12.22 10.86
N LEU A 170 10.07 13.47 11.30
CA LEU A 170 9.59 14.58 10.49
C LEU A 170 10.64 14.93 9.43
N ILE A 171 10.22 15.00 8.17
CA ILE A 171 11.09 15.42 7.05
C ILE A 171 11.20 16.95 7.10
N PRO A 172 12.41 17.55 7.13
CA PRO A 172 12.57 19.01 7.08
C PRO A 172 11.88 19.64 5.87
N LEU A 173 11.34 20.85 6.01
CA LEU A 173 10.61 21.51 4.90
C LEU A 173 11.49 21.76 3.67
N GLU A 174 12.80 21.98 3.88
CA GLU A 174 13.78 22.16 2.80
C GLU A 174 13.92 20.89 1.96
N GLU A 175 13.84 19.72 2.60
CA GLU A 175 13.86 18.42 1.92
C GLU A 175 12.48 18.09 1.32
N LEU A 176 11.40 18.45 2.01
CA LEU A 176 10.01 18.21 1.58
C LEU A 176 9.62 19.04 0.35
N GLY A 177 10.17 20.25 0.22
CA GLY A 177 10.00 21.13 -0.94
C GLY A 177 8.59 21.70 -1.16
N ARG A 178 7.67 21.53 -0.20
CA ARG A 178 6.26 21.93 -0.26
C ARG A 178 5.61 21.93 1.13
N PRO A 179 4.41 22.53 1.30
CA PRO A 179 3.70 22.52 2.58
C PRO A 179 3.37 21.11 3.08
N ARG A 180 3.30 20.90 4.39
CA ARG A 180 2.70 19.69 4.97
C ARG A 180 1.19 19.73 4.76
N ILE A 181 0.65 18.68 4.16
CA ILE A 181 -0.77 18.57 3.85
C ILE A 181 -1.47 17.88 5.03
N ASP A 182 -2.56 18.48 5.53
CA ASP A 182 -3.39 17.83 6.55
C ASP A 182 -4.14 16.64 5.96
N VAL A 183 -4.48 15.69 6.80
CA VAL A 183 -5.08 14.43 6.37
C VAL A 183 -6.20 14.05 7.31
N VAL A 184 -7.29 13.48 6.78
CA VAL A 184 -8.29 12.78 7.60
C VAL A 184 -8.29 11.33 7.15
N VAL A 185 -7.88 10.43 8.04
CA VAL A 185 -7.60 9.03 7.69
C VAL A 185 -8.68 8.13 8.27
N SER A 186 -9.53 7.60 7.41
CA SER A 186 -10.55 6.61 7.74
C SER A 186 -9.99 5.20 7.56
N CYS A 187 -9.58 4.57 8.65
CA CYS A 187 -9.12 3.19 8.65
C CYS A 187 -10.33 2.24 8.70
N SER A 188 -10.39 1.29 7.76
CA SER A 188 -11.34 0.19 7.86
C SER A 188 -11.14 -0.63 9.14
N GLY A 189 -12.20 -1.26 9.65
CA GLY A 189 -12.09 -2.15 10.82
C GLY A 189 -11.07 -3.28 10.64
N VAL A 190 -10.92 -3.82 9.43
CA VAL A 190 -9.88 -4.83 9.13
C VAL A 190 -8.47 -4.22 9.20
N PHE A 191 -8.28 -2.98 8.73
CA PHE A 191 -7.00 -2.29 8.91
C PHE A 191 -6.68 -2.07 10.39
N ARG A 192 -7.67 -1.65 11.19
CA ARG A 192 -7.52 -1.52 12.65
C ARG A 192 -7.07 -2.83 13.29
N ASP A 193 -7.70 -3.94 12.94
CA ASP A 193 -7.41 -5.22 13.59
C ASP A 193 -6.04 -5.79 13.22
N LEU A 194 -5.56 -5.53 12.00
CA LEU A 194 -4.27 -6.03 11.51
C LEU A 194 -3.10 -5.08 11.78
N PHE A 195 -3.34 -3.76 11.72
CA PHE A 195 -2.32 -2.73 11.61
C PHE A 195 -2.52 -1.58 12.63
N ILE A 196 -3.04 -1.88 13.83
CA ILE A 196 -3.18 -0.88 14.90
C ILE A 196 -1.84 -0.21 15.28
N ASN A 197 -0.73 -0.93 15.14
CA ASN A 197 0.62 -0.38 15.30
C ASN A 197 0.92 0.70 14.26
N GLN A 198 0.44 0.54 13.03
CA GLN A 198 0.59 1.54 11.97
C GLN A 198 -0.34 2.74 12.18
N MET A 199 -1.55 2.54 12.73
CA MET A 199 -2.39 3.64 13.20
C MET A 199 -1.67 4.48 14.26
N ASN A 200 -0.97 3.83 15.20
CA ASN A 200 -0.17 4.54 16.21
C ASN A 200 0.98 5.33 15.60
N LEU A 201 1.65 4.78 14.58
CA LEU A 201 2.74 5.48 13.88
C LEU A 201 2.24 6.70 13.10
N MET A 202 1.12 6.58 12.39
CA MET A 202 0.49 7.71 11.71
C MET A 202 0.09 8.81 12.69
N ASP A 203 -0.62 8.46 13.77
CA ASP A 203 -1.06 9.43 14.78
C ASP A 203 0.14 10.17 15.40
N ARG A 204 1.23 9.45 15.70
CA ARG A 204 2.47 10.06 16.19
C ARG A 204 3.07 11.02 15.17
N GLY A 205 3.14 10.63 13.90
CA GLY A 205 3.69 11.46 12.83
C GLY A 205 2.88 12.74 12.60
N ILE A 206 1.54 12.62 12.58
CA ILE A 206 0.63 13.75 12.39
C ILE A 206 0.75 14.74 13.56
N LYS A 207 0.78 14.24 14.80
CA LYS A 207 1.01 15.07 15.99
C LYS A 207 2.37 15.76 15.96
N MET A 208 3.42 15.07 15.51
CA MET A 208 4.75 15.69 15.32
C MET A 208 4.71 16.83 14.29
N ALA A 209 3.97 16.66 13.19
CA ALA A 209 3.78 17.72 12.20
C ALA A 209 2.99 18.90 12.77
N ALA A 210 1.92 18.66 13.52
CA ALA A 210 1.14 19.71 14.17
C ALA A 210 1.97 20.52 15.17
N GLU A 211 2.83 19.85 15.95
CA GLU A 211 3.67 20.45 16.99
C GLU A 211 4.91 21.18 16.43
N ALA A 212 5.30 20.93 15.18
CA ALA A 212 6.49 21.51 14.55
C ALA A 212 6.43 23.05 14.52
N ASP A 213 7.54 23.71 14.83
CA ASP A 213 7.65 25.17 14.80
C ASP A 213 7.90 25.66 13.36
N GLU A 214 6.83 25.68 12.57
CA GLU A 214 6.86 25.99 11.14
C GLU A 214 5.78 27.03 10.78
N PRO A 215 5.98 27.83 9.72
CA PRO A 215 4.96 28.76 9.23
C PRO A 215 3.66 28.05 8.83
N LEU A 216 2.50 28.62 9.16
CA LEU A 216 1.20 28.02 8.88
C LEU A 216 0.93 27.79 7.39
N GLU A 217 1.45 28.66 6.52
CA GLU A 217 1.38 28.52 5.06
C GLU A 217 2.19 27.33 4.51
N MET A 218 3.11 26.78 5.32
CA MET A 218 3.93 25.62 4.98
C MET A 218 3.55 24.38 5.80
N ASN A 219 2.56 24.48 6.70
CA ASN A 219 2.16 23.38 7.56
C ASN A 219 0.66 23.47 7.86
N PHE A 220 -0.15 22.89 6.97
CA PHE A 220 -1.60 22.90 7.09
C PHE A 220 -2.09 22.03 8.27
N VAL A 221 -1.32 21.00 8.65
CA VAL A 221 -1.62 20.21 9.87
C VAL A 221 -1.63 21.11 11.09
N ARG A 222 -0.58 21.93 11.26
CA ARG A 222 -0.46 22.87 12.37
C ARG A 222 -1.49 23.99 12.27
N LYS A 223 -1.70 24.56 11.08
CA LYS A 223 -2.69 25.61 10.82
C LYS A 223 -4.06 25.19 11.33
N HIS A 224 -4.58 24.05 10.86
CA HIS A 224 -5.88 23.55 11.26
C HIS A 224 -5.93 23.14 12.73
N ALA A 225 -4.89 22.48 13.24
CA ALA A 225 -4.88 22.02 14.63
C ALA A 225 -4.86 23.17 15.64
N LEU A 226 -4.22 24.31 15.33
CA LEU A 226 -4.26 25.51 16.17
C LEU A 226 -5.65 26.14 16.21
N GLU A 227 -6.27 26.32 15.04
CA GLU A 227 -7.64 26.83 14.92
C GLU A 227 -8.64 25.95 15.68
N GLN A 228 -8.57 24.64 15.49
CA GLN A 228 -9.43 23.67 16.17
C GLN A 228 -9.17 23.61 17.68
N ALA A 229 -7.92 23.76 18.13
CA ALA A 229 -7.59 23.80 19.55
C ALA A 229 -8.22 25.01 20.25
N GLU A 230 -8.19 26.18 19.59
CA GLU A 230 -8.83 27.39 20.08
C GLU A 230 -10.36 27.26 20.12
N GLU A 231 -10.97 26.77 19.04
CA GLU A 231 -12.43 26.60 18.94
C GLU A 231 -12.98 25.60 19.97
N LEU A 232 -12.30 24.47 20.15
CA LEU A 232 -12.74 23.39 21.03
C LEU A 232 -12.26 23.55 22.48
N GLY A 233 -11.32 24.47 22.75
CA GLY A 233 -10.73 24.67 24.08
C GLY A 233 -9.90 23.48 24.56
N VAL A 234 -9.21 22.78 23.65
CA VAL A 234 -8.39 21.59 23.93
C VAL A 234 -6.91 21.84 23.63
N SER A 235 -6.03 20.91 23.97
CA SER A 235 -4.61 21.05 23.59
C SER A 235 -4.41 20.89 22.08
N LEU A 236 -3.34 21.48 21.53
CA LEU A 236 -2.94 21.31 20.13
C LEU A 236 -2.84 19.82 19.74
N ARG A 237 -2.30 19.00 20.65
CA ARG A 237 -2.12 17.57 20.42
C ARG A 237 -3.47 16.83 20.34
N GLU A 238 -4.46 17.21 21.15
CA GLU A 238 -5.82 16.65 21.07
C GLU A 238 -6.55 17.13 19.81
N ALA A 239 -6.39 18.39 19.42
CA ALA A 239 -6.97 18.94 18.21
C ALA A 239 -6.42 18.31 16.92
N SER A 240 -5.18 17.79 16.95
CA SER A 240 -4.53 17.11 15.81
C SER A 240 -4.91 15.63 15.64
N CYS A 241 -6.00 15.16 16.23
CA CYS A 241 -6.52 13.81 16.00
C CYS A 241 -7.05 13.67 14.56
N ARG A 242 -6.45 12.75 13.78
CA ARG A 242 -6.76 12.55 12.35
C ARG A 242 -6.95 11.09 11.92
N VAL A 243 -6.65 10.13 12.79
CA VAL A 243 -6.70 8.70 12.48
C VAL A 243 -7.95 8.09 13.12
N PHE A 244 -8.95 7.81 12.29
CA PHE A 244 -10.27 7.32 12.70
C PHE A 244 -10.51 5.89 12.23
N SER A 245 -11.43 5.19 12.90
CA SER A 245 -11.89 3.85 12.54
C SER A 245 -13.23 3.58 13.21
N ASN A 246 -13.94 2.56 12.75
CA ASN A 246 -15.05 1.98 13.50
C ASN A 246 -14.62 1.57 14.93
N SER A 247 -15.58 1.60 15.86
CA SER A 247 -15.47 1.00 17.19
C SER A 247 -15.01 -0.45 17.14
N ALA A 248 -14.28 -0.90 18.17
CA ALA A 248 -13.78 -2.28 18.26
C ALA A 248 -14.91 -3.30 18.08
N GLY A 249 -14.70 -4.28 17.20
CA GLY A 249 -15.71 -5.28 16.84
C GLY A 249 -16.71 -4.86 15.76
N SER A 250 -16.72 -3.58 15.35
CA SER A 250 -17.55 -3.07 14.26
C SER A 250 -16.75 -2.89 12.96
N TYR A 251 -17.44 -3.00 11.82
CA TYR A 251 -16.87 -2.91 10.47
C TYR A 251 -17.85 -2.22 9.51
N SER A 252 -17.29 -1.54 8.50
CA SER A 252 -18.02 -0.77 7.49
C SER A 252 -18.74 0.47 8.04
N ALA A 253 -19.13 1.38 7.14
CA ALA A 253 -19.95 2.54 7.47
C ALA A 253 -21.46 2.26 7.37
N ASN A 254 -21.89 1.01 7.14
CA ASN A 254 -23.28 0.61 6.87
C ASN A 254 -23.96 1.27 5.65
N VAL A 255 -23.37 2.28 5.02
CA VAL A 255 -23.85 2.91 3.77
C VAL A 255 -24.13 1.88 2.68
N GLY A 256 -23.23 0.90 2.49
CA GLY A 256 -23.41 -0.16 1.50
C GLY A 256 -24.64 -1.03 1.78
N LEU A 257 -24.89 -1.34 3.06
CA LEU A 257 -26.05 -2.11 3.50
C LEU A 257 -27.35 -1.32 3.34
N ALA A 258 -27.32 -0.01 3.61
CA ALA A 258 -28.46 0.87 3.38
C ALA A 258 -28.84 0.92 1.90
N ILE A 259 -27.85 1.03 1.01
CA ILE A 259 -28.04 0.98 -0.45
C ILE A 259 -28.61 -0.37 -0.88
N GLU A 260 -28.02 -1.48 -0.43
CA GLU A 260 -28.45 -2.84 -0.79
C GLU A 260 -29.91 -3.11 -0.40
N ASN A 261 -30.31 -2.69 0.80
CA ASN A 261 -31.65 -2.91 1.32
C ASN A 261 -32.68 -1.87 0.86
N GLY A 262 -32.25 -0.81 0.15
CA GLY A 262 -33.12 0.33 -0.20
C GLY A 262 -33.66 1.08 1.01
N GLY A 263 -32.95 1.02 2.14
CA GLY A 263 -33.39 1.56 3.43
C GLY A 263 -32.97 3.02 3.67
N TRP A 264 -33.02 3.86 2.64
CA TRP A 264 -32.64 5.28 2.72
C TRP A 264 -33.56 6.14 1.86
N GLU A 265 -33.87 7.35 2.33
CA GLU A 265 -34.76 8.30 1.63
C GLU A 265 -33.97 9.46 0.99
N ASP A 266 -32.89 9.89 1.61
CA ASP A 266 -32.00 10.94 1.11
C ASP A 266 -30.54 10.71 1.51
N GLU A 267 -29.64 11.49 0.92
CA GLU A 267 -28.19 11.36 1.15
C GLU A 267 -27.77 11.70 2.59
N SER A 268 -28.57 12.48 3.33
CA SER A 268 -28.23 12.87 4.71
C SER A 268 -28.27 11.68 5.65
N GLN A 269 -29.17 10.71 5.41
CA GLN A 269 -29.20 9.46 6.18
C GLN A 269 -27.95 8.60 5.96
N LEU A 270 -27.38 8.63 4.76
CA LEU A 270 -26.12 7.92 4.45
C LEU A 270 -24.92 8.63 5.10
N GLN A 271 -24.95 9.96 5.16
CA GLN A 271 -23.93 10.77 5.84
C GLN A 271 -23.95 10.55 7.36
N GLU A 272 -25.14 10.56 7.97
CA GLU A 272 -25.33 10.30 9.40
C GLU A 272 -24.87 8.89 9.80
N GLN A 273 -25.06 7.89 8.94
CA GLN A 273 -24.53 6.53 9.20
C GLN A 273 -23.00 6.44 9.12
N PHE A 274 -22.37 7.34 8.37
CA PHE A 274 -20.91 7.37 8.23
C PHE A 274 -20.23 8.04 9.43
N LEU A 275 -20.86 9.08 10.00
CA LEU A 275 -20.39 9.81 11.18
C LEU A 275 -20.50 8.97 12.47
#